data_AF-A0A2D6IQ95-F1
#
_entry.id   AF-A0A2D6IQ95-F1
#
_cell.length_a   1.000
_cell.length_b   1.000
_cell.length_c   1.000
_cell.angle_alpha   90.00
_cell.angle_beta   90.00
_cell.angle_gamma   90.00
#
_symmetry.space_group_name_H-M   'P 1'
#
loop_
_entity.id
_entity.type
_entity.pdbx_description
1 polymer ?
#
loop_
_entity_poly.entity_id
_entity_poly.type
_entity_poly.pdbx_seq_one_letter_code
_entity_poly.pdbx_strand_id
1 'polypeptide(L)'
;MCGIIAGIKKGNIVQDLIGCLKKLEYRGYDSAGLACFENNRIERYRSVGRVSELEKIVDTKYSNIGIAHTRWATHGKVNELNAHPHLSIKDGFSVCVIHNGIIENYKELKATLIKHGYSFESQTDSEVLAHLLHLERKKFSSLKEALNSVRKKLIGAYALVAICDKDPNTISGTKSSSSLVLGIDRGSHQYFLS
;
A
#
# COMPACT_ATOMS: atom_id res chain seq x y z
N MET A 1 -6.79 -6.80 13.82
CA MET A 1 -6.03 -5.57 13.53
C MET A 1 -5.05 -5.92 12.43
N CYS A 2 -5.17 -5.39 11.21
CA CYS A 2 -4.37 -5.74 10.03
C CYS A 2 -2.84 -5.60 10.22
N GLY A 3 -2.04 -6.21 9.32
CA GLY A 3 -0.58 -6.10 9.27
C GLY A 3 -0.10 -5.26 8.08
N ILE A 4 0.82 -4.31 8.32
CA ILE A 4 1.55 -3.57 7.29
C ILE A 4 3.00 -4.02 7.31
N ILE A 5 3.59 -4.23 6.14
CA ILE A 5 5.04 -4.29 5.99
C ILE A 5 5.45 -3.65 4.68
N ALA A 6 6.50 -2.86 4.70
CA ALA A 6 7.15 -2.34 3.50
C ALA A 6 8.66 -2.40 3.69
N GLY A 7 9.41 -2.57 2.61
CA GLY A 7 10.85 -2.75 2.70
C GLY A 7 11.58 -2.27 1.45
N ILE A 8 12.76 -1.69 1.66
CA ILE A 8 13.74 -1.41 0.62
C ILE A 8 15.11 -1.92 1.06
N LYS A 9 15.79 -2.69 0.20
CA LYS A 9 17.13 -3.23 0.48
C LYS A 9 18.00 -3.39 -0.76
N LYS A 10 19.30 -3.62 -0.54
CA LYS A 10 20.18 -4.20 -1.57
C LYS A 10 19.86 -5.70 -1.70
N GLY A 11 19.22 -6.10 -2.81
CA GLY A 11 18.82 -7.48 -3.10
C GLY A 11 17.31 -7.70 -3.10
N ASN A 12 16.87 -8.95 -3.19
CA ASN A 12 15.45 -9.29 -3.37
C ASN A 12 14.64 -9.19 -2.06
N ILE A 13 13.68 -8.26 -1.99
CA ILE A 13 12.79 -8.02 -0.83
C ILE A 13 11.55 -8.94 -0.81
N VAL A 14 11.18 -9.56 -1.94
CA VAL A 14 9.87 -10.23 -2.09
C VAL A 14 9.65 -11.32 -1.04
N GLN A 15 10.65 -12.19 -0.85
CA GLN A 15 10.57 -13.28 0.13
C GLN A 15 10.61 -12.77 1.58
N ASP A 16 11.31 -11.67 1.85
CA ASP A 16 11.30 -11.04 3.18
C ASP A 16 9.91 -10.52 3.51
N LEU A 17 9.24 -9.85 2.56
CA LEU A 17 7.88 -9.34 2.74
C LEU A 17 6.91 -10.49 3.03
N ILE A 18 6.95 -11.59 2.27
CA ILE A 18 6.12 -12.78 2.52
C ILE A 18 6.42 -13.36 3.91
N GLY A 19 7.69 -13.50 4.29
CA GLY A 19 8.09 -13.98 5.61
C GLY A 19 7.60 -13.07 6.75
N CYS A 20 7.61 -11.76 6.55
CA CYS A 20 7.03 -10.79 7.48
C CYS A 20 5.50 -10.88 7.56
N LEU A 21 4.80 -11.04 6.43
CA LEU A 21 3.35 -11.24 6.42
C LEU A 21 2.95 -12.49 7.21
N LYS A 22 3.68 -13.61 7.07
CA LYS A 22 3.44 -14.83 7.86
C LYS A 22 3.52 -14.54 9.37
N LYS A 23 4.46 -13.70 9.81
CA LYS A 23 4.59 -13.27 11.22
C LYS A 23 3.46 -12.32 11.66
N LEU A 24 2.83 -11.62 10.71
CA LEU A 24 1.71 -10.70 10.95
C LEU A 24 0.33 -11.33 10.72
N GLU A 25 0.25 -12.62 10.38
CA GLU A 25 -1.02 -13.28 10.03
C GLU A 25 -1.97 -13.41 11.23
N TYR A 26 -1.44 -13.49 12.47
CA TYR A 26 -2.26 -13.49 13.70
C TYR A 26 -3.14 -12.24 13.87
N ARG A 27 -2.83 -11.20 13.10
CA ARG A 27 -3.47 -9.88 13.12
C ARG A 27 -4.60 -9.76 12.07
N GLY A 28 -4.52 -10.51 10.98
CA GLY A 28 -5.51 -10.58 9.90
C GLY A 28 -5.19 -11.67 8.90
N TYR A 29 -6.22 -12.41 8.46
CA TYR A 29 -6.08 -13.61 7.61
C TYR A 29 -7.20 -13.77 6.58
N ASP A 30 -8.06 -12.75 6.40
CA ASP A 30 -9.14 -12.80 5.41
C ASP A 30 -8.60 -12.65 3.98
N SER A 31 -7.52 -11.90 3.83
CA SER A 31 -6.80 -11.70 2.56
C SER A 31 -5.40 -11.15 2.82
N ALA A 32 -4.51 -11.34 1.85
CA ALA A 32 -3.17 -10.79 1.85
C ALA A 32 -2.79 -10.29 0.45
N GLY A 33 -1.84 -9.38 0.38
CA GLY A 33 -1.28 -8.96 -0.89
C GLY A 33 0.08 -8.29 -0.77
N LEU A 34 0.73 -8.16 -1.92
CA LEU A 34 2.05 -7.58 -2.09
C LEU A 34 2.07 -6.77 -3.39
N ALA A 35 2.80 -5.65 -3.39
CA ALA A 35 3.16 -4.92 -4.59
C ALA A 35 4.65 -4.59 -4.56
N CYS A 36 5.28 -4.72 -5.72
CA CYS A 36 6.71 -4.49 -5.88
C CYS A 36 7.00 -4.04 -7.32
N PHE A 37 8.25 -3.67 -7.60
CA PHE A 37 8.63 -3.24 -8.94
C PHE A 37 9.09 -4.41 -9.79
N GLU A 38 8.59 -4.44 -11.02
CA GLU A 38 9.03 -5.33 -12.07
C GLU A 38 9.07 -4.55 -13.39
N ASN A 39 10.21 -4.55 -14.09
CA ASN A 39 10.40 -3.81 -15.34
C ASN A 39 9.98 -2.31 -15.27
N ASN A 40 10.34 -1.63 -14.17
CA ASN A 40 9.98 -0.24 -13.87
C ASN A 40 8.48 0.04 -13.72
N ARG A 41 7.66 -1.00 -13.51
CA ARG A 41 6.23 -0.89 -13.23
C ARG A 41 5.91 -1.52 -11.88
N ILE A 42 4.83 -1.06 -11.27
CA ILE A 42 4.34 -1.67 -10.03
C ILE A 42 3.47 -2.87 -10.41
N GLU A 43 3.94 -4.06 -10.07
CA GLU A 43 3.15 -5.29 -10.13
C GLU A 43 2.51 -5.55 -8.78
N ARG A 44 1.27 -6.07 -8.80
CA ARG A 44 0.45 -6.29 -7.61
C ARG A 44 -0.15 -7.69 -7.61
N TYR A 45 0.06 -8.40 -6.51
CA TYR A 45 -0.49 -9.73 -6.24
C TYR A 45 -1.39 -9.67 -5.01
N ARG A 46 -2.57 -10.28 -5.09
CA ARG A 46 -3.55 -10.31 -3.99
C ARG A 46 -4.24 -11.65 -3.98
N SER A 47 -4.49 -12.18 -2.79
CA SER A 47 -5.25 -13.40 -2.60
C SER A 47 -6.24 -13.25 -1.45
N VAL A 48 -7.39 -13.90 -1.59
CA VAL A 48 -8.25 -14.20 -0.44
C VAL A 48 -7.62 -15.31 0.39
N GLY A 49 -7.85 -15.28 1.69
CA GLY A 49 -7.33 -16.25 2.65
C GLY A 49 -5.94 -15.89 3.18
N ARG A 50 -5.22 -16.95 3.57
CA ARG A 50 -3.93 -16.86 4.26
C ARG A 50 -2.79 -16.44 3.33
N VAL A 51 -1.67 -16.03 3.93
CA VAL A 51 -0.44 -15.65 3.22
C VAL A 51 0.10 -16.78 2.35
N SER A 52 -0.17 -18.04 2.69
CA SER A 52 0.18 -19.20 1.85
C SER A 52 -0.48 -19.17 0.47
N GLU A 53 -1.67 -18.59 0.34
CA GLU A 53 -2.34 -18.48 -0.96
C GLU A 53 -1.71 -17.37 -1.81
N LEU A 54 -1.32 -16.26 -1.18
CA LEU A 54 -0.53 -15.21 -1.83
C LEU A 54 0.81 -15.75 -2.34
N GLU A 55 1.52 -16.54 -1.54
CA GLU A 55 2.84 -17.09 -1.89
C GLU A 55 2.81 -17.95 -3.15
N LYS A 56 1.68 -18.64 -3.43
CA LYS A 56 1.52 -19.46 -4.64
C LYS A 56 1.39 -18.65 -5.93
N ILE A 57 0.94 -17.40 -5.85
CA ILE A 57 0.61 -16.57 -7.02
C ILE A 57 1.64 -15.48 -7.31
N VAL A 58 2.56 -15.21 -6.38
CA VAL A 58 3.63 -14.22 -6.58
C VAL A 58 4.68 -14.79 -7.54
N ASP A 59 4.81 -14.18 -8.72
CA ASP A 59 5.75 -14.63 -9.76
C ASP A 59 6.99 -13.72 -9.89
N THR A 60 6.99 -12.54 -9.26
CA THR A 60 8.14 -11.62 -9.33
C THR A 60 9.36 -12.22 -8.64
N LYS A 61 10.39 -12.52 -9.44
CA LYS A 61 11.64 -13.14 -8.96
C LYS A 61 12.55 -12.17 -8.21
N TYR A 62 12.48 -10.88 -8.55
CA TYR A 62 13.35 -9.88 -7.96
C TYR A 62 12.69 -8.51 -7.91
N SER A 63 12.63 -7.93 -6.72
CA SER A 63 12.46 -6.49 -6.52
C SER A 63 13.29 -6.07 -5.32
N ASN A 64 13.83 -4.86 -5.34
CA ASN A 64 14.56 -4.29 -4.21
C ASN A 64 13.67 -3.47 -3.26
N ILE A 65 12.43 -3.20 -3.67
CA ILE A 65 11.45 -2.37 -2.95
C ILE A 65 10.06 -3.00 -3.04
N GLY A 66 9.27 -2.93 -1.97
CA GLY A 66 7.90 -3.42 -2.00
C GLY A 66 7.10 -3.09 -0.75
N ILE A 67 5.79 -3.25 -0.89
CA ILE A 67 4.80 -3.08 0.17
C ILE A 67 3.91 -4.32 0.21
N ALA A 68 3.52 -4.76 1.40
CA ALA A 68 2.65 -5.91 1.58
C ALA A 68 1.74 -5.73 2.80
N HIS A 69 0.62 -6.45 2.79
CA HIS A 69 -0.44 -6.29 3.78
C HIS A 69 -1.16 -7.59 4.07
N THR A 70 -1.55 -7.77 5.32
CA THR A 70 -2.59 -8.73 5.72
C THR A 70 -3.81 -7.98 6.22
N ARG A 71 -4.99 -8.39 5.72
CA ARG A 71 -6.24 -7.68 5.97
C ARG A 71 -7.18 -8.50 6.85
N TRP A 72 -7.78 -7.81 7.81
CA TRP A 72 -9.00 -8.21 8.51
C TRP A 72 -10.12 -7.30 8.03
N ALA A 73 -11.14 -7.83 7.37
CA ALA A 73 -12.18 -7.03 6.74
C ALA A 73 -13.08 -6.35 7.78
N THR A 74 -13.07 -5.01 7.83
CA THR A 74 -14.03 -4.20 8.63
C THR A 74 -15.04 -3.47 7.75
N HIS A 75 -14.64 -3.08 6.54
CA HIS A 75 -15.48 -2.49 5.51
C HIS A 75 -15.40 -3.31 4.21
N GLY A 76 -16.52 -3.53 3.53
CA GLY A 76 -16.57 -4.33 2.30
C GLY A 76 -16.38 -5.83 2.53
N LYS A 77 -16.85 -6.64 1.57
CA LYS A 77 -16.79 -8.10 1.67
C LYS A 77 -15.35 -8.61 1.59
N VAL A 78 -15.11 -9.83 2.07
CA VAL A 78 -13.87 -10.55 1.81
C VAL A 78 -13.86 -10.97 0.33
N ASN A 79 -13.05 -10.28 -0.46
CA ASN A 79 -12.79 -10.59 -1.87
C ASN A 79 -11.45 -9.97 -2.28
N GLU A 80 -10.94 -10.37 -3.44
CA GLU A 80 -9.65 -9.90 -3.93
C GLU A 80 -9.63 -8.40 -4.25
N LEU A 81 -10.73 -7.84 -4.76
CA LEU A 81 -10.83 -6.41 -5.09
C LEU A 81 -10.64 -5.51 -3.86
N ASN A 82 -11.11 -5.96 -2.69
CA ASN A 82 -10.97 -5.27 -1.41
C ASN A 82 -9.67 -5.59 -0.68
N ALA A 83 -8.86 -6.55 -1.17
CA ALA A 83 -7.55 -6.82 -0.61
C ALA A 83 -6.57 -5.70 -0.97
N HIS A 84 -5.71 -5.37 -0.02
CA HIS A 84 -4.57 -4.49 -0.26
C HIS A 84 -3.46 -5.26 -0.99
N PRO A 85 -2.53 -4.58 -1.68
CA PRO A 85 -2.46 -3.13 -1.91
C PRO A 85 -3.53 -2.55 -2.84
N HIS A 86 -3.87 -1.28 -2.70
CA HIS A 86 -4.71 -0.56 -3.67
C HIS A 86 -3.85 0.21 -4.65
N LEU A 87 -4.18 0.13 -5.94
CA LEU A 87 -3.39 0.66 -7.05
C LEU A 87 -4.23 1.70 -7.82
N SER A 88 -3.63 2.84 -8.11
CA SER A 88 -4.18 3.85 -9.01
C SER A 88 -3.26 4.00 -10.20
N ILE A 89 -3.79 3.72 -11.41
CA ILE A 89 -3.07 3.91 -12.68
C ILE A 89 -3.84 4.91 -13.52
N LYS A 90 -3.24 6.08 -13.78
CA LYS A 90 -3.81 7.11 -14.66
C LYS A 90 -2.68 8.03 -15.13
N ASP A 91 -2.91 8.80 -16.20
CA ASP A 91 -1.96 9.82 -16.68
C ASP A 91 -0.51 9.30 -16.89
N GLY A 92 -0.36 8.04 -17.27
CA GLY A 92 0.92 7.39 -17.58
C GLY A 92 1.78 6.97 -16.39
N PHE A 93 1.24 6.94 -15.16
CA PHE A 93 2.00 6.53 -13.98
C PHE A 93 1.11 5.85 -12.94
N SER A 94 1.73 5.23 -11.94
CA SER A 94 1.06 4.40 -10.95
C SER A 94 1.46 4.71 -9.52
N VAL A 95 0.48 4.68 -8.63
CA VAL A 95 0.64 4.84 -7.18
C VAL A 95 -0.03 3.67 -6.48
N CYS A 96 0.70 3.02 -5.58
CA CYS A 96 0.22 1.86 -4.85
C CYS A 96 0.32 2.08 -3.34
N VAL A 97 -0.71 1.69 -2.59
CA VAL A 97 -0.82 1.97 -1.15
C VAL A 97 -1.28 0.77 -0.34
N ILE A 98 -0.79 0.69 0.89
CA ILE A 98 -1.30 -0.18 1.97
C ILE A 98 -1.71 0.68 3.15
N HIS A 99 -2.77 0.27 3.86
CA HIS A 99 -3.39 1.09 4.89
C HIS A 99 -3.95 0.26 6.04
N ASN A 100 -3.74 0.74 7.26
CA ASN A 100 -4.31 0.22 8.49
C ASN A 100 -5.08 1.33 9.17
N GLY A 101 -6.36 1.12 9.46
CA GLY A 101 -7.19 2.10 10.15
C GLY A 101 -8.46 2.39 9.37
N ILE A 102 -9.05 3.55 9.62
CA ILE A 102 -10.30 4.01 9.00
C ILE A 102 -10.12 5.45 8.55
N ILE A 103 -10.49 5.73 7.30
CA ILE A 103 -10.63 7.08 6.78
C ILE A 103 -12.10 7.49 6.87
N GLU A 104 -12.42 8.38 7.79
CA GLU A 104 -13.82 8.74 8.13
C GLU A 104 -14.47 9.56 7.02
N ASN A 105 -13.73 10.45 6.38
CA ASN A 105 -14.21 11.31 5.30
C ASN A 105 -14.04 10.69 3.89
N TYR A 106 -13.91 9.35 3.77
CA TYR A 106 -13.66 8.69 2.49
C TYR A 106 -14.76 8.94 1.44
N LYS A 107 -16.02 9.13 1.87
CA LYS A 107 -17.16 9.37 0.95
C LYS A 107 -17.02 10.72 0.22
N GLU A 108 -16.63 11.77 0.93
CA GLU A 108 -16.43 13.11 0.38
C GLU A 108 -15.24 13.13 -0.60
N LEU A 109 -14.15 12.46 -0.20
CA LEU A 109 -12.97 12.30 -1.03
C LEU A 109 -13.29 11.49 -2.30
N LYS A 110 -14.03 10.38 -2.17
CA LYS A 110 -14.49 9.55 -3.29
C LYS A 110 -15.34 10.36 -4.28
N ALA A 111 -16.30 11.14 -3.79
CA ALA A 111 -17.12 12.01 -4.64
C ALA A 111 -16.27 13.04 -5.41
N THR A 112 -15.25 13.61 -4.76
CA THR A 112 -14.31 14.53 -5.41
C THR A 112 -13.47 13.84 -6.48
N LEU A 113 -12.98 12.62 -6.21
CA LEU A 113 -12.16 11.86 -7.15
C LEU A 113 -12.96 11.40 -8.37
N ILE A 114 -14.23 11.02 -8.21
CA ILE A 114 -15.12 10.71 -9.33
C ILE A 114 -15.25 11.92 -10.27
N LYS A 115 -15.38 13.14 -9.73
CA LYS A 115 -15.38 14.38 -10.55
C LYS A 115 -14.06 14.62 -11.29
N HIS A 116 -12.94 14.08 -10.80
CA HIS A 116 -11.64 14.09 -11.50
C HIS A 116 -11.46 12.88 -12.45
N GLY A 117 -12.53 12.10 -12.67
CA GLY A 117 -12.58 10.97 -13.59
C GLY A 117 -11.85 9.72 -13.10
N TYR A 118 -11.76 9.49 -11.78
CA TYR A 118 -11.32 8.20 -11.25
C TYR A 118 -12.51 7.25 -11.13
N SER A 119 -12.33 6.01 -11.59
CA SER A 119 -13.25 4.90 -11.34
C SER A 119 -12.78 4.11 -10.12
N PHE A 120 -13.72 3.52 -9.39
CA PHE A 120 -13.45 2.73 -8.19
C PHE A 120 -13.92 1.29 -8.41
N GLU A 121 -13.10 0.33 -8.04
CA GLU A 121 -13.35 -1.11 -8.20
C GLU A 121 -13.67 -1.78 -6.86
N SER A 122 -13.28 -1.15 -5.75
CA SER A 122 -13.45 -1.69 -4.40
C SER A 122 -14.55 -0.97 -3.61
N GLN A 123 -14.91 -1.62 -2.51
CA GLN A 123 -15.83 -1.09 -1.51
C GLN A 123 -15.10 -0.50 -0.29
N THR A 124 -13.77 -0.37 -0.36
CA THR A 124 -12.95 0.06 0.77
C THR A 124 -12.78 1.58 0.78
N ASP A 125 -12.59 2.13 1.97
CA ASP A 125 -12.08 3.48 2.17
C ASP A 125 -10.65 3.65 1.64
N SER A 126 -9.91 2.55 1.55
CA SER A 126 -8.48 2.52 1.26
C SER A 126 -8.15 2.79 -0.20
N GLU A 127 -9.02 2.44 -1.15
CA GLU A 127 -8.84 2.78 -2.57
C GLU A 127 -8.83 4.30 -2.82
N VAL A 128 -9.59 5.06 -2.02
CA VAL A 128 -9.59 6.53 -2.05
C VAL A 128 -8.18 7.08 -1.84
N LEU A 129 -7.38 6.44 -0.96
CA LEU A 129 -6.01 6.87 -0.67
C LEU A 129 -5.09 6.72 -1.89
N ALA A 130 -5.26 5.65 -2.68
CA ALA A 130 -4.46 5.44 -3.89
C ALA A 130 -4.74 6.54 -4.94
N HIS A 131 -6.01 6.79 -5.23
CA HIS A 131 -6.41 7.81 -6.20
C HIS A 131 -6.13 9.23 -5.72
N LEU A 132 -6.31 9.52 -4.44
CA LEU A 132 -6.01 10.82 -3.86
C LEU A 132 -4.51 11.12 -3.91
N LEU A 133 -3.66 10.14 -3.56
CA LEU A 133 -2.22 10.29 -3.65
C LEU A 133 -1.75 10.42 -5.10
N HIS A 134 -2.33 9.66 -6.02
CA HIS A 134 -2.09 9.84 -7.45
C HIS A 134 -2.46 11.27 -7.91
N LEU A 135 -3.65 11.78 -7.55
CA LEU A 135 -4.09 13.13 -7.91
C LEU A 135 -3.15 14.22 -7.36
N GLU A 136 -2.69 14.08 -6.12
CA GLU A 136 -1.76 15.03 -5.52
C GLU A 136 -0.36 14.90 -6.11
N ARG A 137 0.11 13.69 -6.43
CA ARG A 137 1.44 13.46 -7.04
C ARG A 137 1.62 14.17 -8.38
N LYS A 138 0.54 14.49 -9.10
CA LYS A 138 0.55 15.32 -10.31
C LYS A 138 1.01 16.77 -10.05
N LYS A 139 0.84 17.28 -8.82
CA LYS A 139 1.09 18.68 -8.45
C LYS A 139 2.44 18.88 -7.77
N PHE A 140 2.98 17.82 -7.17
CA PHE A 140 4.21 17.87 -6.38
C PHE A 140 5.36 17.15 -7.08
N SER A 141 6.58 17.48 -6.68
CA SER A 141 7.79 16.93 -7.33
C SER A 141 8.14 15.53 -6.86
N SER A 142 7.75 15.18 -5.61
CA SER A 142 8.08 13.90 -4.97
C SER A 142 6.88 13.22 -4.31
N LEU A 143 6.99 11.90 -4.13
CA LEU A 143 6.01 11.11 -3.38
C LEU A 143 5.81 11.63 -1.95
N LYS A 144 6.88 12.08 -1.29
CA LYS A 144 6.83 12.61 0.08
C LYS A 144 6.00 13.90 0.18
N GLU A 145 6.21 14.83 -0.74
CA GLU A 145 5.43 16.08 -0.79
C GLU A 145 3.96 15.82 -1.08
N ALA A 146 3.68 14.93 -2.03
CA ALA A 146 2.32 14.50 -2.34
C ALA A 146 1.64 13.88 -1.11
N LEU A 147 2.33 12.95 -0.41
CA LEU A 147 1.80 12.32 0.79
C LEU A 147 1.55 13.31 1.92
N ASN A 148 2.42 14.31 2.09
CA ASN A 148 2.20 15.41 3.04
C ASN A 148 0.96 16.24 2.70
N SER A 149 0.66 16.46 1.42
CA SER A 149 -0.57 17.12 1.00
C SER A 149 -1.80 16.25 1.26
N VAL A 150 -1.73 14.95 0.94
CA VAL A 150 -2.79 13.98 1.23
C VAL A 150 -3.13 13.96 2.72
N ARG A 151 -2.11 13.87 3.58
CA ARG A 151 -2.27 13.82 5.05
C ARG A 151 -3.18 14.93 5.60
N LYS A 152 -3.08 16.15 5.04
CA LYS A 152 -3.87 17.32 5.47
C LYS A 152 -5.37 17.20 5.14
N LYS A 153 -5.75 16.28 4.27
CA LYS A 153 -7.12 16.06 3.80
C LYS A 153 -7.80 14.85 4.47
N LEU A 154 -7.05 14.03 5.21
CA LEU A 154 -7.55 12.81 5.81
C LEU A 154 -8.08 13.08 7.22
N ILE A 155 -9.29 12.57 7.50
CA ILE A 155 -9.87 12.53 8.84
C ILE A 155 -9.96 11.06 9.27
N GLY A 156 -9.51 10.77 10.50
CA GLY A 156 -9.54 9.44 11.08
C GLY A 156 -8.21 8.98 11.67
N ALA A 157 -8.17 7.71 12.05
CA ALA A 157 -7.01 7.02 12.59
C ALA A 157 -6.45 6.04 11.56
N TYR A 158 -5.22 6.26 11.11
CA TYR A 158 -4.62 5.49 10.02
C TYR A 158 -3.10 5.37 10.11
N ALA A 159 -2.56 4.33 9.49
CA ALA A 159 -1.18 4.22 9.02
C ALA A 159 -1.23 3.93 7.52
N LEU A 160 -0.51 4.70 6.72
CA LEU A 160 -0.52 4.66 5.26
C LEU A 160 0.91 4.56 4.77
N VAL A 161 1.19 3.59 3.90
CA VAL A 161 2.48 3.44 3.21
C VAL A 161 2.25 3.35 1.71
N ALA A 162 3.10 4.01 0.93
CA ALA A 162 2.96 4.14 -0.51
C ALA A 162 4.29 3.96 -1.27
N ILE A 163 4.17 3.45 -2.49
CA ILE A 163 5.20 3.46 -3.54
C ILE A 163 4.62 4.06 -4.83
N CYS A 164 5.49 4.60 -5.68
CA CYS A 164 5.12 5.31 -6.90
C CYS A 164 6.19 5.09 -7.98
N ASP A 165 5.81 4.79 -9.21
CA ASP A 165 6.77 4.55 -10.30
C ASP A 165 7.54 5.79 -10.77
N LYS A 166 7.02 7.00 -10.49
CA LYS A 166 7.79 8.25 -10.60
C LYS A 166 8.86 8.43 -9.52
N ASP A 167 8.84 7.60 -8.48
CA ASP A 167 9.75 7.66 -7.33
C ASP A 167 10.24 6.24 -6.97
N PRO A 168 10.88 5.50 -7.90
CA PRO A 168 11.08 4.04 -7.80
C PRO A 168 12.00 3.60 -6.66
N ASN A 169 12.77 4.53 -6.08
CA ASN A 169 13.68 4.28 -4.96
C ASN A 169 13.16 4.84 -3.63
N THR A 170 11.85 5.09 -3.53
CA THR A 170 11.25 5.73 -2.34
C THR A 170 10.03 4.98 -1.86
N ILE A 171 10.02 4.69 -0.55
CA ILE A 171 8.81 4.34 0.20
C ILE A 171 8.44 5.56 1.04
N SER A 172 7.18 5.98 1.00
CA SER A 172 6.69 7.06 1.84
C SER A 172 5.60 6.57 2.77
N GLY A 173 5.73 6.90 4.06
CA GLY A 173 4.80 6.48 5.10
C GLY A 173 4.31 7.65 5.94
N THR A 174 3.07 7.59 6.41
CA THR A 174 2.49 8.56 7.34
C THR A 174 1.52 7.87 8.29
N LYS A 175 1.31 8.46 9.48
CA LYS A 175 0.39 7.91 10.48
C LYS A 175 -0.35 9.00 11.24
N SER A 176 -1.57 8.66 11.67
CA SER A 176 -2.43 9.39 12.60
C SER A 176 -3.04 8.38 13.56
N SER A 177 -2.64 8.39 14.83
CA SER A 177 -3.14 7.47 15.89
C SER A 177 -2.89 5.96 15.72
N SER A 178 -2.68 5.44 14.50
CA SER A 178 -2.24 4.07 14.26
C SER A 178 -0.71 3.94 14.38
N SER A 179 -0.23 2.75 14.72
CA SER A 179 1.21 2.45 14.82
C SER A 179 1.84 2.31 13.45
N LEU A 180 3.02 2.90 13.30
CA LEU A 180 3.93 2.69 12.17
C LEU A 180 5.35 2.95 12.67
N VAL A 181 6.24 1.99 12.49
CA VAL A 181 7.62 1.96 13.01
C VAL A 181 8.59 1.82 11.84
N LEU A 182 9.71 2.54 11.91
CA LEU A 182 10.81 2.43 10.95
C LEU A 182 11.94 1.57 11.54
N GLY A 183 12.18 0.42 10.94
CA GLY A 183 13.36 -0.40 11.17
C GLY A 183 14.50 0.03 10.25
N ILE A 184 15.71 0.16 10.79
CA ILE A 184 16.90 0.59 10.05
C ILE A 184 18.05 -0.36 10.36
N ASP A 185 18.59 -0.99 9.32
CA ASP A 185 19.91 -1.62 9.36
C ASP A 185 20.85 -0.84 8.44
N ARG A 186 21.72 -0.04 9.04
CA ARG A 186 22.68 0.80 8.31
C ARG A 186 23.81 -0.01 7.68
N GLY A 187 24.19 -1.14 8.27
CA GLY A 187 25.28 -1.97 7.75
C GLY A 187 24.88 -2.60 6.42
N SER A 188 23.70 -3.22 6.40
CA SER A 188 23.18 -3.90 5.20
C SER A 188 22.35 -2.98 4.28
N HIS A 189 22.18 -1.70 4.64
CA HIS A 189 21.38 -0.71 3.90
C HIS A 189 19.92 -1.17 3.69
N GLN A 190 19.28 -1.64 4.77
CA GLN A 190 17.90 -2.11 4.76
C GLN A 190 17.01 -1.19 5.60
N TYR A 191 15.84 -0.90 5.07
CA TYR A 191 14.85 -0.05 5.72
C TYR A 191 13.49 -0.70 5.60
N PHE A 192 12.79 -0.85 6.73
CA PHE A 192 11.46 -1.46 6.79
C PHE A 192 10.47 -0.55 7.51
N LEU A 193 9.23 -0.49 7.04
CA LEU A 193 8.10 0.12 7.74
C LEU A 193 7.11 -0.96 8.15
N SER A 194 6.67 -0.96 9.40
CA SER A 194 5.66 -1.91 9.92
C SER A 194 4.70 -1.27 10.91
#